data_AF-A0A816R0P4-F1
#
_entry.id   AF-A0A816R0P4-F1
#
_cell.length_a   1.000
_cell.length_b   1.000
_cell.length_c   1.000
_cell.angle_alpha   90.00
_cell.angle_beta   90.00
_cell.angle_gamma   90.00
#
_symmetry.space_group_name_H-M   'P 1'
#
loop_
_entity.id
_entity.type
_entity.pdbx_description
1 polymer ?
#
loop_
_entity_poly.entity_id
_entity_poly.type
_entity_poly.pdbx_seq_one_letter_code
_entity_poly.pdbx_strand_id
1 'polypeptide(L)'
;YLGYVDNNLPEKAIDLFNEVENPDEVNINLLFNACAQLKTKEALDLVKKISKQIPKSFYSNPHLLTSLLDALMKCGDVAHAEALFYSSKEKVLSSYGAMMKGYVDNNVPEKAIDLFNKIQNPNDVHMILLFNSCAQLKTKEALDLVKKISKQIPKSFYSNPHLLTSLLDALMKCGDVAHAEALFYSSKEKVLPMYGAMMKGINRLNIYDNAELAMSQLFIS
;
A
#
# COMPACT_ATOMS: atom_id res chain seq x y z
N TYR A 1 -13.14 -5.64 21.96
CA TYR A 1 -11.76 -5.20 21.71
C TYR A 1 -11.34 -5.42 20.25
N LEU A 2 -11.14 -6.65 19.78
CA LEU A 2 -10.78 -6.94 18.36
C LEU A 2 -11.84 -6.49 17.35
N GLY A 3 -13.11 -6.79 17.61
CA GLY A 3 -14.21 -6.48 16.69
C GLY A 3 -14.49 -4.98 16.46
N TYR A 4 -13.90 -4.04 17.20
CA TYR A 4 -14.15 -2.60 16.97
C TYR A 4 -13.21 -1.97 15.95
N VAL A 5 -11.95 -2.45 15.90
CA VAL A 5 -10.97 -2.03 14.90
C VAL A 5 -11.34 -2.57 13.52
N ASP A 6 -11.89 -3.79 13.48
CA ASP A 6 -12.40 -4.43 12.25
C ASP A 6 -13.75 -3.85 11.80
N ASN A 7 -14.54 -3.25 12.70
CA ASN A 7 -15.82 -2.58 12.39
C ASN A 7 -15.68 -1.06 12.14
N ASN A 8 -14.47 -0.58 11.84
CA ASN A 8 -14.21 0.81 11.44
C ASN A 8 -14.64 1.86 12.50
N LEU A 9 -14.44 1.55 13.79
CA LEU A 9 -14.71 2.45 14.93
C LEU A 9 -13.42 2.76 15.71
N PRO A 10 -12.43 3.43 15.09
CA PRO A 10 -11.11 3.64 15.69
C PRO A 10 -11.15 4.51 16.96
N GLU A 11 -12.08 5.45 17.08
CA GLU A 11 -12.24 6.29 18.28
C GLU A 11 -12.62 5.43 19.49
N LYS A 12 -13.57 4.50 19.33
CA LYS A 12 -13.99 3.60 20.42
C LYS A 12 -12.87 2.66 20.84
N ALA A 13 -12.00 2.26 19.91
CA ALA A 13 -10.84 1.44 20.24
C ALA A 13 -9.84 2.21 21.12
N ILE A 14 -9.69 3.53 20.89
CA ILE A 14 -8.87 4.40 21.73
C ILE A 14 -9.51 4.60 23.11
N ASP A 15 -10.82 4.84 23.17
CA ASP A 15 -11.54 4.98 24.45
C ASP A 15 -11.36 3.73 25.32
N LEU A 16 -11.58 2.55 24.74
CA LEU A 16 -11.37 1.27 25.41
C LEU A 16 -9.90 1.03 25.78
N PHE A 17 -8.94 1.59 25.05
CA PHE A 17 -7.52 1.53 25.41
C PHE A 17 -7.22 2.34 26.67
N ASN A 18 -7.86 3.50 26.82
CA ASN A 18 -7.67 4.34 28.00
C ASN A 18 -8.23 3.71 29.29
N GLU A 19 -9.16 2.76 29.17
CA GLU A 19 -9.71 2.01 30.31
C GLU A 19 -8.85 0.80 30.74
N VAL A 20 -7.88 0.37 29.94
CA VAL A 20 -7.05 -0.80 30.26
C VAL A 20 -5.93 -0.43 31.22
N GLU A 21 -5.97 -1.02 32.42
CA GLU A 21 -4.85 -1.00 33.35
C GLU A 21 -3.76 -1.99 32.88
N ASN A 22 -2.54 -1.49 32.65
CA ASN A 22 -1.38 -2.25 32.16
C ASN A 22 -1.58 -2.92 30.78
N PRO A 23 -1.64 -2.14 29.69
CA PRO A 23 -1.87 -2.67 28.36
C PRO A 23 -0.75 -3.61 27.89
N ASP A 24 -1.14 -4.75 27.32
CA ASP A 24 -0.22 -5.72 26.72
C ASP A 24 0.07 -5.41 25.24
N GLU A 25 0.91 -6.24 24.60
CA GLU A 25 1.27 -6.10 23.18
C GLU A 25 0.06 -6.11 22.24
N VAL A 26 -1.00 -6.87 22.57
CA VAL A 26 -2.22 -6.96 21.77
C VAL A 26 -3.01 -5.66 21.87
N ASN A 27 -3.17 -5.12 23.09
CA ASN A 27 -3.84 -3.84 23.30
C ASN A 27 -3.12 -2.71 22.53
N ILE A 28 -1.79 -2.66 22.62
CA ILE A 28 -0.98 -1.62 21.96
C ILE A 28 -1.05 -1.76 20.43
N ASN A 29 -0.97 -2.99 19.91
CA ASN A 29 -1.09 -3.24 18.47
C ASN A 29 -2.44 -2.75 17.92
N LEU A 30 -3.53 -2.99 18.65
CA LEU A 30 -4.86 -2.51 18.28
C LEU A 30 -4.96 -0.98 18.34
N LEU A 31 -4.36 -0.36 19.35
CA LEU A 31 -4.28 1.09 19.43
C LEU A 31 -3.56 1.69 18.21
N PHE A 32 -2.40 1.13 17.83
CA PHE A 32 -1.65 1.61 16.66
C PHE A 32 -2.46 1.44 15.38
N ASN A 33 -3.15 0.31 15.18
CA ASN A 33 -4.04 0.11 14.04
C ASN A 33 -5.19 1.14 14.00
N ALA A 34 -5.80 1.45 15.14
CA ALA A 34 -6.84 2.47 15.23
C ALA A 34 -6.30 3.87 14.88
N CYS A 35 -5.13 4.23 15.42
CA CYS A 35 -4.46 5.50 15.10
C CYS A 35 -4.13 5.59 13.60
N ALA A 36 -3.68 4.50 13.01
CA ALA A 36 -3.37 4.38 11.58
C ALA A 36 -4.61 4.60 10.68
N GLN A 37 -5.81 4.27 11.17
CA GLN A 37 -7.08 4.52 10.47
C GLN A 37 -7.51 5.99 10.56
N LEU A 38 -7.29 6.65 11.71
CA LEU A 38 -7.66 8.04 11.95
C LEU A 38 -6.82 9.03 11.13
N LYS A 39 -5.50 8.79 11.03
CA LYS A 39 -4.57 9.66 10.28
C LYS A 39 -4.58 11.13 10.75
N THR A 40 -4.84 11.36 12.04
CA THR A 40 -4.86 12.71 12.63
C THR A 40 -3.59 13.01 13.42
N LYS A 41 -3.39 14.28 13.76
CA LYS A 41 -2.27 14.72 14.60
C LYS A 41 -2.41 14.18 16.03
N GLU A 42 -3.62 14.11 16.56
CA GLU A 42 -3.92 13.56 17.89
C GLU A 42 -3.57 12.08 17.96
N ALA A 43 -3.90 11.32 16.91
CA ALA A 43 -3.51 9.93 16.77
C ALA A 43 -1.98 9.77 16.73
N LEU A 44 -1.27 10.63 16.00
CA LEU A 44 0.19 10.63 15.97
C LEU A 44 0.81 10.91 17.34
N ASP A 45 0.30 11.92 18.05
CA ASP A 45 0.78 12.29 19.38
C ASP A 45 0.57 11.14 20.38
N LEU A 46 -0.55 10.43 20.28
CA LEU A 46 -0.83 9.23 21.07
C LEU A 46 0.14 8.09 20.74
N VAL A 47 0.35 7.78 19.45
CA VAL A 47 1.33 6.76 19.00
C VAL A 47 2.73 7.07 19.55
N LYS A 48 3.16 8.33 19.47
CA LYS A 48 4.46 8.80 20.02
C LYS A 48 4.54 8.70 21.53
N LYS A 49 3.45 9.01 22.23
CA LYS A 49 3.40 8.90 23.69
C LYS A 49 3.53 7.45 24.13
N ILE A 50 2.73 6.56 23.55
CA ILE A 50 2.70 5.13 23.92
C ILE A 50 4.01 4.44 23.53
N SER A 51 4.55 4.68 22.32
CA SER A 51 5.84 4.10 21.91
C SER A 51 7.00 4.42 22.87
N LYS A 52 6.99 5.59 23.53
CA LYS A 52 8.00 5.93 24.55
C LYS A 52 7.81 5.21 25.89
N GLN A 53 6.61 4.73 26.18
CA GLN A 53 6.24 4.11 27.46
C GLN A 53 6.31 2.57 27.42
N ILE A 54 6.24 1.97 26.23
CA ILE A 54 6.26 0.51 26.11
C ILE A 54 7.65 -0.07 26.37
N PRO A 55 7.74 -1.32 26.88
CA PRO A 55 9.00 -2.00 27.09
C PRO A 55 9.83 -2.10 25.81
N LYS A 56 11.16 -1.95 25.91
CA LYS A 56 12.05 -2.08 24.74
C LYS A 56 11.96 -3.46 24.08
N SER A 57 11.64 -4.50 24.85
CA SER A 57 11.44 -5.86 24.34
C SER A 57 10.29 -5.97 23.35
N PHE A 58 9.29 -5.08 23.42
CA PHE A 58 8.13 -5.10 22.53
C PHE A 58 8.51 -4.74 21.08
N TYR A 59 9.59 -3.97 20.89
CA TYR A 59 10.13 -3.69 19.55
C TYR A 59 10.76 -4.91 18.86
N SER A 60 11.00 -5.98 19.61
CA SER A 60 11.41 -7.28 19.05
C SER A 60 10.23 -8.07 18.49
N ASN A 61 8.99 -7.64 18.73
CA ASN A 61 7.81 -8.26 18.10
C ASN A 61 7.62 -7.65 16.68
N PRO A 62 7.77 -8.44 15.61
CA PRO A 62 7.65 -7.94 14.24
C PRO A 62 6.25 -7.42 13.89
N HIS A 63 5.20 -7.94 14.52
CA HIS A 63 3.83 -7.50 14.29
C HIS A 63 3.58 -6.12 14.90
N LEU A 64 4.00 -5.92 16.14
CA LEU A 64 3.89 -4.63 16.82
C LEU A 64 4.77 -3.56 16.16
N LEU A 65 5.98 -3.95 15.74
CA LEU A 65 6.82 -3.07 14.92
C LEU A 65 6.11 -2.66 13.64
N THR A 66 5.49 -3.62 12.92
CA THR A 66 4.78 -3.34 11.66
C THR A 66 3.60 -2.37 11.88
N SER A 67 2.78 -2.55 12.92
CA SER A 67 1.65 -1.66 13.19
C SER A 67 2.08 -0.27 13.65
N LEU A 68 3.15 -0.17 14.44
CA LEU A 68 3.75 1.12 14.79
C LEU A 68 4.26 1.87 13.56
N LEU A 69 4.97 1.18 12.66
CA LEU A 69 5.43 1.76 11.39
C LEU A 69 4.26 2.24 10.52
N ASP A 70 3.21 1.42 10.36
CA ASP A 70 2.02 1.78 9.58
C ASP A 70 1.32 3.01 10.18
N ALA A 71 1.18 3.07 11.51
CA ALA A 71 0.59 4.21 12.20
C ALA A 71 1.39 5.50 12.02
N LEU A 72 2.72 5.44 12.21
CA LEU A 72 3.62 6.59 12.01
C LEU A 72 3.56 7.09 10.56
N MET A 73 3.64 6.19 9.58
CA MET A 73 3.60 6.54 8.17
C MET A 73 2.25 7.17 7.77
N LYS A 74 1.13 6.57 8.17
CA LYS A 74 -0.20 7.09 7.82
C LYS A 74 -0.58 8.38 8.52
N CYS A 75 -0.03 8.63 9.71
CA CYS A 75 -0.20 9.91 10.39
C CYS A 75 0.87 10.96 10.00
N GLY A 76 1.77 10.62 9.06
CA GLY A 76 2.68 11.57 8.42
C GLY A 76 4.05 11.75 9.06
N ASP A 77 4.42 10.99 10.11
CA ASP A 77 5.77 11.03 10.68
C ASP A 77 6.70 10.02 10.00
N VAL A 78 7.00 10.30 8.73
CA VAL A 78 7.86 9.47 7.89
C VAL A 78 9.26 9.33 8.47
N ALA A 79 9.83 10.41 9.03
CA ALA A 79 11.20 10.40 9.56
C ALA A 79 11.34 9.46 10.76
N HIS A 80 10.37 9.46 11.68
CA HIS A 80 10.39 8.54 12.81
C HIS A 80 10.21 7.08 12.36
N ALA A 81 9.28 6.83 11.44
CA ALA A 81 9.10 5.50 10.87
C ALA A 81 10.38 4.98 10.20
N GLU A 82 11.08 5.82 9.43
CA GLU A 82 12.37 5.49 8.82
C GLU A 82 13.43 5.13 9.85
N ALA A 83 13.61 5.98 10.87
CA ALA A 83 14.59 5.76 11.92
C ALA A 83 14.33 4.42 12.65
N LEU A 84 13.07 4.12 12.97
CA LEU A 84 12.69 2.89 13.63
C LEU A 84 12.87 1.67 12.72
N PHE A 85 12.43 1.77 11.46
CA PHE A 85 12.57 0.69 10.50
C PHE A 85 14.05 0.35 10.30
N TYR A 86 14.90 1.32 9.97
CA TYR A 86 16.30 1.05 9.67
C TYR A 86 17.11 0.57 10.88
N SER A 87 16.77 1.00 12.10
CA SER A 87 17.43 0.51 13.33
C SER A 87 16.97 -0.87 13.80
N SER A 88 15.77 -1.34 13.42
CA SER A 88 15.25 -2.63 13.85
C SER A 88 15.92 -3.83 13.16
N LYS A 89 16.14 -4.93 13.88
CA LYS A 89 16.60 -6.21 13.29
C LYS A 89 15.45 -7.12 12.87
N GLU A 90 14.27 -6.96 13.44
CA GLU A 90 13.11 -7.86 13.30
C GLU A 90 12.19 -7.46 12.13
N LYS A 91 12.78 -7.17 10.98
CA LYS A 91 12.00 -6.77 9.79
C LYS A 91 11.44 -8.00 9.08
N VAL A 92 10.11 -8.05 8.97
CA VAL A 92 9.38 -9.05 8.18
C VAL A 92 8.80 -8.44 6.91
N LEU A 93 8.40 -9.25 5.93
CA LEU A 93 7.79 -8.77 4.68
C LEU A 93 6.66 -7.75 4.90
N SER A 94 5.80 -7.94 5.90
CA SER A 94 4.73 -6.97 6.20
C SER A 94 5.25 -5.59 6.59
N SER A 95 6.40 -5.49 7.27
CA SER A 95 7.02 -4.21 7.63
C SER A 95 7.57 -3.46 6.41
N TYR A 96 8.10 -4.17 5.41
CA TYR A 96 8.48 -3.56 4.13
C TYR A 96 7.25 -3.05 3.38
N GLY A 97 6.17 -3.84 3.35
CA GLY A 97 4.90 -3.42 2.76
C GLY A 97 4.31 -2.17 3.42
N ALA A 98 4.33 -2.09 4.76
CA ALA A 98 3.87 -0.92 5.51
C ALA A 98 4.68 0.34 5.15
N MET A 99 6.02 0.24 5.13
CA MET A 99 6.89 1.35 4.74
C MET A 99 6.70 1.77 3.27
N MET A 100 6.67 0.81 2.34
CA MET A 100 6.45 1.08 0.92
C MET A 100 5.10 1.78 0.69
N LYS A 101 4.03 1.27 1.30
CA LYS A 101 2.72 1.91 1.21
C LYS A 101 2.73 3.31 1.80
N GLY A 102 3.35 3.46 2.97
CA GLY A 102 3.52 4.76 3.60
C GLY A 102 4.22 5.77 2.70
N TYR A 103 5.27 5.38 1.98
CA TYR A 103 5.96 6.26 1.03
C TYR A 103 5.06 6.67 -0.15
N VAL A 104 4.30 5.73 -0.70
CA VAL A 104 3.30 6.00 -1.75
C VAL A 104 2.23 6.98 -1.24
N ASP A 105 1.71 6.77 -0.03
CA ASP A 105 0.67 7.61 0.58
C ASP A 105 1.19 9.02 0.94
N ASN A 106 2.50 9.16 1.23
CA ASN A 106 3.16 10.43 1.54
C ASN A 106 3.85 11.09 0.33
N ASN A 107 3.52 10.69 -0.90
CA ASN A 107 4.04 11.26 -2.15
C ASN A 107 5.58 11.24 -2.29
N VAL A 108 6.22 10.18 -1.81
CA VAL A 108 7.66 9.94 -1.99
C VAL A 108 7.93 8.56 -2.63
N PRO A 109 7.33 8.27 -3.81
CA PRO A 109 7.34 6.96 -4.45
C PRO A 109 8.75 6.42 -4.78
N GLU A 110 9.74 7.29 -4.95
CA GLU A 110 11.14 6.91 -5.18
C GLU A 110 11.68 6.07 -4.02
N LYS A 111 11.37 6.44 -2.78
CA LYS A 111 11.79 5.68 -1.60
C LYS A 111 11.10 4.31 -1.52
N ALA A 112 9.86 4.19 -2.00
CA ALA A 112 9.18 2.90 -2.10
C ALA A 112 9.87 1.98 -3.10
N ILE A 113 10.30 2.51 -4.26
CA ILE A 113 11.05 1.76 -5.28
C ILE A 113 12.42 1.32 -4.73
N ASP A 114 13.14 2.23 -4.08
CA ASP A 114 14.43 1.93 -3.44
C ASP A 114 14.30 0.83 -2.38
N LEU A 115 13.21 0.85 -1.61
CA LEU A 115 12.93 -0.16 -0.60
C LEU A 115 12.56 -1.50 -1.24
N PHE A 116 11.75 -1.51 -2.31
CA PHE A 116 11.39 -2.72 -3.04
C PHE A 116 12.64 -3.48 -3.51
N ASN A 117 13.64 -2.76 -4.04
CA ASN A 117 14.88 -3.36 -4.52
C ASN A 117 15.70 -4.08 -3.42
N LYS A 118 15.40 -3.83 -2.14
CA LYS A 118 16.06 -4.48 -1.00
C LYS A 118 15.30 -5.72 -0.51
N ILE A 119 14.10 -5.99 -1.03
CA ILE A 119 13.26 -7.12 -0.61
C ILE A 119 13.72 -8.39 -1.31
N GLN A 120 14.00 -9.43 -0.52
CA GLN A 120 14.19 -10.78 -1.04
C GLN A 120 12.82 -11.45 -1.17
N ASN A 121 12.54 -12.03 -2.34
CA ASN A 121 11.28 -12.74 -2.64
C ASN A 121 10.01 -11.91 -2.36
N PRO A 122 9.81 -10.78 -3.05
CA PRO A 122 8.62 -9.96 -2.88
C PRO A 122 7.35 -10.74 -3.24
N ASN A 123 6.31 -10.60 -2.41
CA ASN A 123 4.96 -11.09 -2.74
C ASN A 123 4.19 -10.09 -3.62
N ASP A 124 2.96 -10.45 -3.99
CA ASP A 124 2.04 -9.66 -4.81
C ASP A 124 1.75 -8.26 -4.22
N VAL A 125 1.62 -8.13 -2.91
CA VAL A 125 1.44 -6.83 -2.22
C VAL A 125 2.61 -5.87 -2.52
N HIS A 126 3.86 -6.35 -2.45
CA HIS A 126 5.02 -5.51 -2.75
C HIS A 126 5.07 -5.10 -4.23
N MET A 127 4.66 -6.00 -5.14
CA MET A 127 4.59 -5.68 -6.57
C MET A 127 3.50 -4.64 -6.86
N ILE A 128 2.33 -4.75 -6.21
CA ILE A 128 1.27 -3.73 -6.29
C ILE A 128 1.81 -2.37 -5.85
N LEU A 129 2.49 -2.31 -4.71
CA LEU A 129 3.05 -1.06 -4.19
C LEU A 129 4.14 -0.49 -5.11
N LEU A 130 4.96 -1.34 -5.73
CA LEU A 130 5.93 -0.92 -6.74
C LEU A 130 5.23 -0.30 -7.96
N PHE A 131 4.21 -0.95 -8.50
CA PHE A 131 3.47 -0.44 -9.66
C PHE A 131 2.74 0.87 -9.34
N ASN A 132 2.12 0.98 -8.16
CA ASN A 132 1.52 2.23 -7.70
C ASN A 132 2.57 3.35 -7.60
N SER A 133 3.78 3.06 -7.14
CA SER A 133 4.89 4.01 -7.08
C SER A 133 5.28 4.49 -8.48
N CYS A 134 5.44 3.56 -9.42
CA CYS A 134 5.75 3.88 -10.82
C CYS A 134 4.64 4.72 -11.47
N ALA A 135 3.38 4.37 -11.20
CA ALA A 135 2.20 5.10 -11.67
C ALA A 135 2.13 6.54 -11.13
N GLN A 136 2.63 6.79 -9.91
CA GLN A 136 2.76 8.15 -9.37
C GLN A 136 3.85 8.97 -10.07
N LEU A 137 5.00 8.35 -10.36
CA LEU A 137 6.13 8.99 -11.03
C LEU A 137 5.85 9.38 -12.48
N LYS A 138 5.22 8.49 -13.26
CA LYS A 138 4.84 8.74 -14.67
C LYS A 138 6.03 9.07 -15.57
N THR A 139 7.20 8.48 -15.31
CA THR A 139 8.42 8.70 -16.10
C THR A 139 8.74 7.50 -17.00
N LYS A 140 9.69 7.69 -17.92
CA LYS A 140 10.18 6.61 -18.78
C LYS A 140 10.96 5.57 -17.99
N GLU A 141 11.74 5.99 -17.00
CA GLU A 141 12.49 5.11 -16.12
C GLU A 141 11.54 4.22 -15.30
N ALA A 142 10.43 4.79 -14.83
CA ALA A 142 9.37 4.05 -14.16
C ALA A 142 8.72 3.02 -15.12
N LEU A 143 8.46 3.39 -16.38
CA LEU A 143 7.95 2.46 -17.39
C LEU A 143 8.91 1.29 -17.64
N ASP A 144 10.21 1.58 -17.80
CA ASP A 144 11.22 0.56 -18.04
C ASP A 144 11.29 -0.43 -16.87
N LEU A 145 11.16 0.07 -15.63
CA LEU A 145 11.06 -0.76 -14.44
C LEU A 145 9.78 -1.61 -14.44
N VAL A 146 8.61 -1.02 -14.72
CA VAL A 146 7.33 -1.75 -14.82
C VAL A 146 7.44 -2.91 -15.81
N LYS A 147 7.99 -2.67 -17.00
CA LYS A 147 8.20 -3.70 -18.03
C LYS A 147 9.20 -4.77 -17.62
N LYS A 148 10.25 -4.39 -16.91
CA LYS A 148 11.26 -5.33 -16.42
C LYS A 148 10.65 -6.27 -15.38
N ILE A 149 9.87 -5.74 -14.45
CA ILE A 149 9.27 -6.49 -13.35
C ILE A 149 8.07 -7.32 -13.83
N SER A 150 7.26 -6.83 -14.76
CA SER A 150 6.10 -7.58 -15.29
C SER A 150 6.49 -8.93 -15.89
N LYS A 151 7.66 -9.01 -16.53
CA LYS A 151 8.24 -10.25 -17.07
C LYS A 151 8.67 -11.26 -16.00
N GLN A 152 8.83 -10.82 -14.76
CA GLN A 152 9.30 -11.63 -13.63
C GLN A 152 8.17 -12.01 -12.66
N ILE A 153 6.94 -11.54 -12.90
CA ILE A 153 5.80 -11.87 -12.04
C ILE A 153 5.55 -13.38 -12.10
N PRO A 154 5.49 -14.08 -10.94
CA PRO A 154 5.10 -15.48 -10.89
C PRO A 154 3.71 -15.71 -11.48
N LYS A 155 3.52 -16.79 -12.24
CA LYS A 155 2.22 -17.13 -12.85
C LYS A 155 1.07 -17.18 -11.83
N SER A 156 1.36 -17.61 -10.60
CA SER A 156 0.39 -17.66 -9.50
C SER A 156 -0.15 -16.28 -9.10
N PHE A 157 0.56 -15.19 -9.37
CA PHE A 157 0.11 -13.85 -8.99
C PHE A 157 -0.83 -13.22 -10.03
N TYR A 158 -0.88 -13.76 -11.26
CA TYR A 158 -1.80 -13.28 -12.29
C TYR A 158 -3.28 -13.60 -11.98
N SER A 159 -3.58 -14.39 -10.95
CA SER A 159 -4.95 -14.53 -10.44
C SER A 159 -5.36 -13.41 -9.48
N ASN A 160 -4.44 -12.52 -9.09
CA ASN A 160 -4.75 -11.39 -8.22
C ASN A 160 -5.19 -10.17 -9.07
N PRO A 161 -6.48 -9.80 -9.09
CA PRO A 161 -6.98 -8.69 -9.89
C PRO A 161 -6.43 -7.33 -9.44
N HIS A 162 -6.03 -7.18 -8.17
CA HIS A 162 -5.41 -5.95 -7.68
C HIS A 162 -4.02 -5.75 -8.26
N LEU A 163 -3.24 -6.83 -8.41
CA LEU A 163 -1.95 -6.80 -9.09
C LEU A 163 -2.13 -6.37 -10.55
N LEU A 164 -3.03 -7.04 -11.28
CA LEU A 164 -3.29 -6.70 -12.68
C LEU A 164 -3.77 -5.26 -12.85
N THR A 165 -4.64 -4.79 -11.96
CA THR A 165 -5.12 -3.40 -11.95
C THR A 165 -3.96 -2.42 -11.76
N SER A 166 -3.08 -2.67 -10.77
CA SER A 166 -1.94 -1.78 -10.50
C SER A 166 -0.92 -1.76 -11.65
N LEU A 167 -0.65 -2.92 -12.27
CA LEU A 167 0.20 -3.02 -13.45
C LEU A 167 -0.41 -2.26 -14.64
N LEU A 168 -1.71 -2.43 -14.89
CA LEU A 168 -2.44 -1.72 -15.93
C LEU A 168 -2.37 -0.20 -15.70
N ASP A 169 -2.67 0.28 -14.49
CA ASP A 169 -2.62 1.71 -14.15
C ASP A 169 -1.20 2.28 -14.34
N ALA A 170 -0.16 1.53 -13.95
CA ALA A 170 1.22 1.94 -14.14
C ALA A 170 1.61 2.03 -15.63
N LEU A 171 1.24 1.03 -16.45
CA LEU A 171 1.48 1.03 -17.89
C LEU A 171 0.78 2.23 -18.56
N MET A 172 -0.51 2.44 -18.27
CA MET A 172 -1.27 3.57 -18.81
C MET A 172 -0.66 4.91 -18.41
N LYS A 173 -0.35 5.10 -17.12
CA LYS A 173 0.13 6.39 -16.60
C LYS A 173 1.56 6.72 -17.03
N CYS A 174 2.38 5.72 -17.31
CA CYS A 174 3.72 5.90 -17.86
C CYS A 174 3.75 5.88 -19.40
N GLY A 175 2.60 5.71 -20.06
CA GLY A 175 2.43 5.93 -21.50
C GLY A 175 2.50 4.69 -22.39
N ASP A 176 2.54 3.47 -21.85
CA ASP A 176 2.46 2.25 -22.65
C ASP A 176 1.04 1.70 -22.73
N VAL A 177 0.25 2.38 -23.57
CA VAL A 177 -1.15 2.03 -23.80
C VAL A 177 -1.27 0.63 -24.37
N ALA A 178 -0.50 0.30 -25.42
CA ALA A 178 -0.64 -0.96 -26.13
C ALA A 178 -0.49 -2.20 -25.21
N HIS A 179 0.49 -2.19 -24.30
CA HIS A 179 0.63 -3.28 -23.33
C HIS A 179 -0.47 -3.28 -22.27
N ALA A 180 -0.95 -2.11 -21.85
CA ALA A 180 -2.09 -2.02 -20.94
C ALA A 180 -3.38 -2.57 -21.57
N GLU A 181 -3.65 -2.28 -22.86
CA GLU A 181 -4.81 -2.83 -23.57
C GLU A 181 -4.70 -4.35 -23.71
N ALA A 182 -3.53 -4.84 -24.13
CA ALA A 182 -3.29 -6.28 -24.24
C ALA A 182 -3.50 -6.99 -22.89
N LEU A 183 -3.02 -6.39 -21.79
CA LEU A 183 -3.25 -6.89 -20.44
C LEU A 183 -4.73 -6.89 -20.06
N PHE A 184 -5.44 -5.80 -20.35
CA PHE A 184 -6.87 -5.68 -20.06
C PHE A 184 -7.68 -6.76 -20.79
N TYR A 185 -7.51 -6.90 -22.11
CA TYR A 185 -8.28 -7.85 -22.91
C TYR A 185 -7.93 -9.30 -22.62
N SER A 186 -6.66 -9.60 -22.33
CA SER A 186 -6.21 -10.96 -21.97
C SER A 186 -6.61 -11.41 -20.56
N SER A 187 -7.00 -10.49 -19.66
CA SER A 187 -7.47 -10.85 -18.32
C SER A 187 -8.80 -11.59 -18.36
N LYS A 188 -8.84 -12.79 -17.75
CA LYS A 188 -10.03 -13.63 -17.64
C LYS A 188 -11.12 -12.99 -16.78
N GLU A 189 -10.73 -12.40 -15.66
CA GLU A 189 -11.61 -11.65 -14.77
C GLU A 189 -11.25 -10.17 -14.84
N LYS A 190 -12.24 -9.34 -15.18
CA LYS A 190 -12.09 -7.88 -15.21
C LYS A 190 -12.90 -7.31 -14.06
N VAL A 191 -12.24 -6.64 -13.15
CA VAL A 191 -12.89 -5.97 -12.01
C VAL A 191 -13.10 -4.50 -12.32
N LEU A 192 -14.10 -3.86 -11.70
CA LEU A 192 -14.41 -2.43 -11.88
C LEU A 192 -13.16 -1.51 -11.84
N PRO A 193 -12.19 -1.70 -10.92
CA PRO A 193 -10.95 -0.92 -10.94
C PRO A 193 -10.15 -0.98 -12.25
N MET A 194 -10.15 -2.12 -12.97
CA MET A 194 -9.44 -2.26 -14.26
C MET A 194 -10.08 -1.40 -15.35
N TYR A 195 -11.42 -1.42 -15.44
CA TYR A 195 -12.16 -0.54 -16.36
C TYR A 195 -11.89 0.93 -16.03
N GLY A 196 -11.93 1.29 -14.73
CA GLY A 196 -11.65 2.65 -14.27
C GLY A 196 -10.24 3.14 -14.64
N ALA A 197 -9.23 2.28 -14.52
CA ALA A 197 -7.86 2.59 -14.91
C ALA A 197 -7.71 2.74 -16.43
N MET A 198 -8.35 1.87 -17.21
CA MET A 198 -8.37 1.93 -18.68
C MET A 198 -9.01 3.25 -19.18
N MET A 199 -10.22 3.58 -18.72
CA MET A 199 -10.92 4.81 -19.10
C MET A 199 -10.14 6.08 -18.75
N LYS A 200 -9.58 6.15 -17.52
CA LYS A 200 -8.77 7.29 -17.08
C LYS A 200 -7.51 7.48 -17.92
N GLY A 201 -6.84 6.38 -18.27
CA GLY A 201 -5.64 6.42 -19.09
C GLY A 201 -5.93 6.83 -20.54
N ILE A 202 -7.00 6.29 -21.13
CA ILE A 202 -7.40 6.58 -22.52
C ILE A 202 -7.84 8.05 -22.67
N ASN A 203 -8.66 8.55 -21.75
CA ASN A 203 -9.12 9.94 -21.77
C ASN A 203 -7.94 10.92 -21.65
N ARG A 204 -6.95 10.60 -20.80
CA ARG A 204 -5.73 11.41 -20.66
C ARG A 204 -4.90 11.50 -21.95
N LEU A 205 -5.02 10.52 -22.83
CA LEU A 205 -4.26 10.45 -24.08
C LEU A 205 -5.09 10.86 -25.32
N ASN A 206 -6.34 11.32 -25.12
CA ASN A 206 -7.29 11.71 -26.17
C ASN A 206 -7.57 10.61 -27.22
N ILE A 207 -7.58 9.33 -26.82
CA ILE A 207 -7.85 8.20 -27.71
C ILE A 207 -9.34 7.79 -27.59
N TYR A 208 -10.26 8.58 -28.13
CA TYR A 208 -11.70 8.47 -27.80
C TYR A 208 -12.37 7.14 -28.20
N ASP A 209 -11.98 6.53 -29.32
CA ASP A 209 -12.63 5.31 -29.84
C ASP A 209 -12.52 4.11 -28.88
N ASN A 210 -11.39 3.98 -28.18
CA ASN A 210 -11.15 2.88 -27.25
C ASN A 210 -11.87 3.10 -25.90
N ALA A 211 -12.18 4.35 -25.54
CA ALA A 211 -12.90 4.66 -24.30
C ALA A 211 -14.35 4.20 -24.36
N GLU A 212 -15.02 4.37 -25.50
CA GLU A 212 -16.40 3.93 -25.72
C GLU A 212 -16.51 2.40 -25.67
N LEU A 213 -15.55 1.69 -26.26
CA LEU A 213 -15.49 0.23 -26.19
C LEU A 213 -15.31 -0.26 -24.74
N ALA A 214 -14.42 0.36 -23.96
CA ALA A 214 -14.25 0.03 -22.55
C ALA A 214 -15.51 0.33 -21.71
N MET A 215 -16.21 1.44 -21.98
CA MET A 215 -17.47 1.80 -21.32
C MET A 215 -18.59 0.81 -21.63
N SER A 216 -18.80 0.47 -22.91
CA SER A 216 -19.85 -0.47 -23.31
C SER A 216 -19.71 -1.84 -22.63
N GLN A 217 -18.48 -2.33 -22.45
CA GLN A 217 -18.24 -3.61 -21.76
C GLN A 217 -18.55 -3.56 -20.25
N LEU A 218 -18.41 -2.39 -19.60
CA LEU A 218 -18.74 -2.21 -18.18
C LEU A 218 -20.25 -2.27 -17.91
N PHE A 219 -21.09 -1.86 -18.87
CA PHE A 219 -22.55 -1.91 -18.73
C PHE A 219 -23.17 -3.27 -19.10
N ILE A 220 -22.37 -4.22 -19.58
CA ILE A 220 -22.82 -5.56 -20.02
C ILE A 220 -22.40 -6.68 -19.03
N SER A 221 -21.50 -6.39 -18.08
CA SER A 221 -21.05 -7.31 -17.03
C SER A 221 -21.82 -7.15 -15.72
#